data_AF-A0A0M8NW48-F1
#
_entry.id   AF-A0A0M8NW48-F1
#
_cell.length_a   1.000
_cell.length_b   1.000
_cell.length_c   1.000
_cell.angle_alpha   90.00
_cell.angle_beta   90.00
_cell.angle_gamma   90.00
#
_symmetry.space_group_name_H-M   'P 1'
#
loop_
_entity.id
_entity.type
_entity.pdbx_description
1 polymer ?
#
loop_
_entity_poly.entity_id
_entity_poly.type
_entity_poly.pdbx_seq_one_letter_code
_entity_poly.pdbx_strand_id
1 'polypeptide(L)'
;MEIHPRHPHPIPLNTKHLGPISNLAPFSALIISLVLVISFFVRFYILEGFLIRRLYGSIYTEMSELNRRGFVNHHIAGATKVIILIVAAYPFVSVAFCKGSFNTPFVHGSPVTLGDILIIVAQMLIGIYIFELIYRMKLSPIAVMHHVGTIFIGQAAIAISLRPLREPDTYVEFVLCTVWGAFDAVFELFPHVAIILYRIFPERHPFLRKVFLISCFTTVLGTITETIVTMWLFASMWDRWRLAFKIVTPVLHVAFSAAQIHGSVVFWRMYRRQRRFQREADSEAKDSFVGAESSVRHYRSNSQS
;
A
#
# COMPACT_ATOMS: atom_id res chain seq x y z
N MET A 1 -39.78 -3.00 -31.06
CA MET A 1 -38.84 -3.51 -30.04
C MET A 1 -37.82 -2.40 -29.80
N GLU A 2 -38.18 -1.45 -28.93
CA GLU A 2 -37.31 -0.32 -28.59
C GLU A 2 -36.19 -0.81 -27.67
N ILE A 3 -34.96 -0.66 -28.13
CA ILE A 3 -33.78 -0.89 -27.31
C ILE A 3 -33.67 0.31 -26.38
N HIS A 4 -34.24 0.20 -25.17
CA HIS A 4 -33.94 1.15 -24.11
C HIS A 4 -32.43 1.18 -23.87
N PRO A 5 -31.75 2.34 -24.01
CA PRO A 5 -30.39 2.45 -23.54
C PRO A 5 -30.43 2.41 -22.02
N ARG A 6 -30.14 1.24 -21.43
CA ARG A 6 -29.76 1.13 -20.02
C ARG A 6 -28.39 1.78 -19.86
N HIS A 7 -28.32 3.11 -19.90
CA HIS A 7 -27.17 3.79 -19.34
C HIS A 7 -27.36 3.83 -17.82
N PRO A 8 -26.42 3.26 -17.03
CA PRO A 8 -26.40 3.55 -15.60
C PRO A 8 -26.26 5.06 -15.44
N HIS A 9 -26.91 5.63 -14.41
CA HIS A 9 -26.85 7.07 -14.10
C HIS A 9 -25.45 7.65 -14.38
N PRO A 10 -25.33 8.75 -15.14
CA PRO A 10 -24.03 9.28 -15.51
C PRO A 10 -23.23 9.58 -14.24
N ILE A 11 -22.05 8.98 -14.12
CA ILE A 11 -21.13 9.28 -13.03
C ILE A 11 -20.90 10.79 -13.04
N PRO A 12 -20.96 11.48 -11.88
CA PRO A 12 -20.81 12.93 -11.81
C PRO A 12 -19.50 13.46 -12.41
N LEU A 13 -18.52 12.59 -12.70
CA LEU A 13 -17.28 12.92 -13.40
C LEU A 13 -17.49 13.37 -14.86
N ASN A 14 -18.56 12.92 -15.53
CA ASN A 14 -18.84 13.28 -16.93
C ASN A 14 -19.29 14.73 -17.13
N THR A 15 -19.67 15.43 -16.05
CA THR A 15 -20.20 16.81 -16.12
C THR A 15 -19.28 17.86 -15.50
N LYS A 16 -18.06 17.49 -15.07
CA LYS A 16 -17.14 18.41 -14.37
C LYS A 16 -16.35 19.28 -15.35
N HIS A 17 -16.26 20.58 -15.01
CA HIS A 17 -15.57 21.59 -15.81
C HIS A 17 -14.05 21.36 -15.83
N LEU A 18 -13.44 21.50 -17.01
CA LEU A 18 -12.00 21.35 -17.21
C LEU A 18 -11.27 22.58 -16.67
N GLY A 19 -10.25 22.36 -15.85
CA GLY A 19 -9.40 23.38 -15.23
C GLY A 19 -8.16 22.72 -14.61
N PRO A 20 -7.16 23.50 -14.15
CA PRO A 20 -6.01 22.92 -13.45
C PRO A 20 -6.49 22.16 -12.20
N ILE A 21 -5.84 21.04 -11.90
CA ILE A 21 -6.20 20.23 -10.73
C ILE A 21 -5.78 20.89 -9.42
N SER A 22 -4.83 21.82 -9.43
CA SER A 22 -4.37 22.56 -8.25
C SER A 22 -3.34 23.60 -8.66
N ASN A 23 -3.28 24.70 -7.91
CA ASN A 23 -2.25 25.73 -8.06
C ASN A 23 -0.87 25.27 -7.54
N LEU A 24 -0.84 24.21 -6.73
CA LEU A 24 0.39 23.60 -6.22
C LEU A 24 1.06 22.66 -7.22
N ALA A 25 0.37 22.25 -8.29
CA ALA A 25 0.89 21.29 -9.26
C ALA A 25 2.29 21.67 -9.81
N PRO A 26 2.59 22.95 -10.15
CA PRO A 26 3.93 23.35 -10.62
C PRO A 26 5.03 23.18 -9.57
N PHE A 27 4.68 23.13 -8.28
CA PHE A 27 5.62 22.99 -7.16
C PHE A 27 5.81 21.53 -6.72
N SER A 28 5.33 20.57 -7.52
CA SER A 28 5.41 19.13 -7.23
C SER A 28 6.81 18.63 -6.85
N ALA A 29 7.85 19.10 -7.57
CA ALA A 29 9.24 18.76 -7.27
C ALA A 29 9.70 19.28 -5.89
N LEU A 30 9.22 20.46 -5.48
CA LEU A 30 9.50 21.02 -4.17
C LEU A 30 8.77 20.23 -3.07
N ILE A 31 7.49 19.90 -3.30
CA ILE A 31 6.67 19.14 -2.34
C ILE A 31 7.29 17.76 -2.08
N ILE A 32 7.66 17.02 -3.13
CA ILE A 32 8.30 15.71 -2.93
C ILE A 32 9.66 15.83 -2.24
N SER A 33 10.43 16.89 -2.53
CA SER A 33 11.70 17.14 -1.84
C SER A 33 11.47 17.36 -0.34
N LEU A 34 10.43 18.13 0.04
CA LEU A 34 10.05 18.32 1.44
C LEU A 34 9.63 17.00 2.09
N VAL A 35 8.84 16.17 1.40
CA VAL A 35 8.45 14.84 1.90
C VAL A 35 9.68 13.96 2.20
N LEU A 36 10.67 13.94 1.30
CA LEU A 36 11.89 13.17 1.47
C LEU A 36 12.74 13.69 2.64
N VAL A 37 12.88 15.01 2.78
CA VAL A 37 13.58 15.65 3.91
C VAL A 37 12.90 15.34 5.24
N ILE A 38 11.57 15.45 5.31
CA ILE A 38 10.79 15.10 6.50
C ILE A 38 10.98 13.61 6.82
N SER A 39 10.89 12.73 5.81
CA SER A 39 11.09 11.29 5.98
C SER A 39 12.49 10.96 6.51
N PHE A 40 13.52 11.69 6.04
CA PHE A 40 14.87 11.57 6.57
C PHE A 40 14.96 11.97 8.05
N PHE A 41 14.39 13.12 8.44
CA PHE A 41 14.44 13.58 9.83
C PHE A 41 13.65 12.65 10.76
N VAL A 42 12.47 12.21 10.35
CA VAL A 42 11.67 11.24 11.10
C VAL A 42 12.44 9.92 11.25
N ARG A 43 13.04 9.41 10.17
CA ARG A 43 13.86 8.20 10.22
C ARG A 43 15.02 8.34 11.21
N PHE A 44 15.85 9.36 11.02
CA PHE A 44 17.16 9.44 11.68
C PHE A 44 17.04 9.88 13.13
N TYR A 45 16.34 10.99 13.40
CA TYR A 45 16.29 11.58 14.74
C TYR A 45 15.17 10.98 15.59
N ILE A 46 14.00 10.70 15.00
CA ILE A 46 12.84 10.25 15.77
C ILE A 46 12.84 8.73 15.90
N LEU A 47 12.89 7.99 14.80
CA LEU A 47 12.71 6.54 14.83
C LEU A 47 13.97 5.79 15.26
N GLU A 48 15.06 5.90 14.50
CA GLU A 48 16.33 5.22 14.79
C GLU A 48 16.99 5.79 16.06
N GLY A 49 17.01 7.12 16.19
CA GLY A 49 17.63 7.81 17.33
C GLY A 49 16.91 7.64 18.66
N PHE A 50 15.59 7.44 18.66
CA PHE A 50 14.79 7.49 19.89
C PHE A 50 13.68 6.42 19.99
N LEU A 51 12.66 6.51 19.16
CA LEU A 51 11.37 5.84 19.36
C LEU A 51 11.46 4.32 19.19
N ILE A 52 12.04 3.83 18.09
CA ILE A 52 12.09 2.38 17.80
C ILE A 52 12.97 1.65 18.81
N ARG A 53 14.12 2.25 19.17
CA ARG A 53 15.01 1.69 20.19
C ARG A 53 14.32 1.59 21.56
N ARG A 54 13.50 2.59 21.91
CA ARG A 54 12.75 2.61 23.18
C ARG A 54 11.54 1.67 23.20
N LEU A 55 10.80 1.57 22.10
CA LEU A 55 9.60 0.75 22.00
C LEU A 55 9.91 -0.75 21.89
N TYR A 56 10.96 -1.12 21.16
CA TYR A 56 11.26 -2.51 20.84
C TYR A 56 12.50 -3.06 21.57
N GLY A 57 13.35 -2.21 22.14
CA GLY A 57 14.49 -2.63 22.97
C GLY A 57 15.41 -3.64 22.27
N SER A 58 15.64 -4.78 22.92
CA SER A 58 16.52 -5.86 22.44
C SER A 58 16.10 -6.42 21.09
N ILE A 59 14.78 -6.52 20.84
CA ILE A 59 14.23 -6.99 19.56
C ILE A 59 14.81 -6.19 18.40
N TYR A 60 14.96 -4.87 18.56
CA TYR A 60 15.52 -4.00 17.52
C TYR A 60 17.06 -4.02 17.49
N THR A 61 17.71 -3.99 18.66
CA THR A 61 19.18 -3.90 18.73
C THR A 61 19.91 -5.18 18.30
N GLU A 62 19.25 -6.33 18.42
CA GLU A 62 19.80 -7.64 18.03
C GLU A 62 19.52 -7.97 16.55
N MET A 63 18.70 -7.19 15.85
CA MET A 63 18.48 -7.38 14.41
C MET A 63 19.75 -7.10 13.61
N SER A 64 20.01 -7.95 12.62
CA SER A 64 20.98 -7.64 11.57
C SER A 64 20.64 -6.33 10.86
N GLU A 65 21.66 -5.63 10.36
CA GLU A 65 21.48 -4.32 9.73
C GLU A 65 20.44 -4.32 8.60
N LEU A 66 20.42 -5.41 7.82
CA LEU A 66 19.43 -5.62 6.76
C LEU A 66 17.99 -5.64 7.31
N ASN A 67 17.75 -6.41 8.36
CA ASN A 67 16.43 -6.53 8.97
C ASN A 67 16.05 -5.25 9.71
N ARG A 68 17.02 -4.59 10.34
CA ARG A 68 16.86 -3.34 11.07
C ARG A 68 16.40 -2.21 10.16
N ARG A 69 17.08 -1.98 9.03
CA ARG A 69 16.66 -1.00 8.02
C ARG A 69 15.29 -1.32 7.44
N GLY A 70 15.04 -2.59 7.12
CA GLY A 70 13.71 -3.03 6.68
C GLY A 70 12.62 -2.73 7.71
N PHE A 71 12.89 -2.97 8.99
CA PHE A 71 11.95 -2.76 10.09
C PHE A 71 11.60 -1.28 10.26
N VAL A 72 12.60 -0.39 10.29
CA VAL A 72 12.40 1.07 10.34
C VAL A 72 11.59 1.52 9.13
N ASN A 73 11.96 1.04 7.94
CA ASN A 73 11.28 1.39 6.71
C ASN A 73 9.80 1.01 6.73
N HIS A 74 9.44 -0.19 7.21
CA HIS A 74 8.04 -0.60 7.30
C HIS A 74 7.23 0.31 8.25
N HIS A 75 7.83 0.88 9.29
CA HIS A 75 7.17 1.86 10.16
C HIS A 75 6.94 3.19 9.45
N ILE A 76 7.98 3.73 8.79
CA ILE A 76 7.86 4.99 8.05
C ILE A 76 6.81 4.86 6.95
N ALA A 77 6.90 3.79 6.15
CA ALA A 77 5.97 3.56 5.06
C ALA A 77 4.54 3.33 5.54
N GLY A 78 4.36 2.49 6.57
CA GLY A 78 3.06 2.25 7.17
C GLY A 78 2.44 3.51 7.78
N ALA A 79 3.20 4.27 8.57
CA ALA A 79 2.73 5.50 9.20
C ALA A 79 2.37 6.58 8.16
N THR A 80 3.21 6.74 7.14
CA THR A 80 2.94 7.69 6.04
C THR A 80 1.66 7.32 5.29
N LYS A 81 1.44 6.03 4.99
CA LYS A 81 0.20 5.54 4.37
C LYS A 81 -1.02 5.79 5.26
N VAL A 82 -0.93 5.61 6.57
CA VAL A 82 -2.02 5.97 7.51
C VAL A 82 -2.34 7.46 7.47
N ILE A 83 -1.32 8.33 7.48
CA ILE A 83 -1.51 9.78 7.37
C ILE A 83 -2.19 10.13 6.04
N ILE A 84 -1.72 9.55 4.93
CA ILE A 84 -2.32 9.73 3.60
C ILE A 84 -3.80 9.35 3.64
N LEU A 85 -4.17 8.18 4.18
CA LEU A 85 -5.55 7.73 4.23
C LEU A 85 -6.45 8.69 5.02
N ILE A 86 -5.97 9.19 6.16
CA ILE A 86 -6.73 10.15 6.99
C ILE A 86 -6.91 11.48 6.25
N VAL A 87 -5.83 12.04 5.70
CA VAL A 87 -5.84 13.36 5.06
C VAL A 87 -6.59 13.32 3.72
N ALA A 88 -6.46 12.24 2.96
CA ALA A 88 -7.06 12.08 1.64
C ALA A 88 -8.53 11.66 1.68
N ALA A 89 -9.04 11.09 2.79
CA ALA A 89 -10.38 10.51 2.84
C ALA A 89 -11.48 11.46 2.34
N TYR A 90 -11.55 12.67 2.90
CA TYR A 90 -12.57 13.64 2.50
C TYR A 90 -12.36 14.16 1.06
N PRO A 91 -11.17 14.67 0.67
CA PRO A 91 -10.93 15.12 -0.71
C PRO A 91 -11.20 14.04 -1.76
N PHE A 92 -10.73 12.82 -1.51
CA PHE A 92 -10.89 11.68 -2.41
C PHE A 92 -12.37 11.37 -2.64
N VAL A 93 -13.13 11.16 -1.56
CA VAL A 93 -14.56 10.82 -1.67
C VAL A 93 -15.33 11.93 -2.38
N SER A 94 -15.07 13.19 -1.99
CA SER A 94 -15.75 14.36 -2.54
C SER A 94 -15.51 14.51 -4.05
N VAL A 95 -14.28 14.31 -4.51
CA VAL A 95 -13.87 14.46 -5.91
C VAL A 95 -14.22 13.26 -6.77
N ALA A 96 -13.99 12.03 -6.30
CA ALA A 96 -14.15 10.82 -7.10
C ALA A 96 -15.61 10.36 -7.18
N PHE A 97 -16.37 10.49 -6.09
CA PHE A 97 -17.71 9.88 -5.99
C PHE A 97 -18.84 10.90 -5.77
N CYS A 98 -18.52 12.10 -5.30
CA CYS A 98 -19.51 13.15 -5.05
C CYS A 98 -19.43 14.30 -6.10
N LYS A 99 -20.16 15.38 -5.80
CA LYS A 99 -20.26 16.58 -6.63
C LYS A 99 -19.07 17.54 -6.48
N GLY A 100 -18.10 17.26 -5.61
CA GLY A 100 -16.91 18.09 -5.41
C GLY A 100 -16.00 18.09 -6.64
N SER A 101 -15.28 19.18 -6.86
CA SER A 101 -14.24 19.29 -7.90
C SER A 101 -12.88 19.53 -7.25
N PHE A 102 -11.80 19.42 -8.01
CA PHE A 102 -10.47 19.77 -7.50
C PHE A 102 -10.38 21.20 -6.97
N ASN A 103 -11.14 22.14 -7.54
CA ASN A 103 -11.15 23.54 -7.13
C ASN A 103 -12.11 23.84 -5.97
N THR A 104 -12.82 22.82 -5.46
CA THR A 104 -13.68 22.99 -4.29
C THR A 104 -12.83 23.33 -3.06
N PRO A 105 -13.20 24.34 -2.25
CA PRO A 105 -12.51 24.62 -0.99
C PRO A 105 -12.52 23.41 -0.05
N PHE A 106 -11.39 23.13 0.62
CA PHE A 106 -11.26 22.04 1.58
C PHE A 106 -12.12 22.26 2.83
N VAL A 107 -12.25 23.51 3.23
CA VAL A 107 -13.20 23.98 4.25
C VAL A 107 -13.88 25.23 3.71
N HIS A 108 -15.12 25.49 4.11
CA HIS A 108 -15.85 26.69 3.68
C HIS A 108 -15.04 27.96 3.96
N GLY A 109 -14.86 28.80 2.94
CA GLY A 109 -14.06 30.03 3.02
C GLY A 109 -12.54 29.85 2.98
N SER A 110 -12.02 28.62 2.90
CA SER A 110 -10.57 28.36 2.82
C SER A 110 -10.03 28.62 1.41
N PRO A 111 -8.82 29.20 1.28
CA PRO A 111 -8.12 29.27 0.00
C PRO A 111 -7.53 27.92 -0.43
N VAL A 112 -7.43 26.95 0.48
CA VAL A 112 -6.93 25.60 0.20
C VAL A 112 -8.03 24.78 -0.46
N THR A 113 -7.72 24.15 -1.58
CA THR A 113 -8.67 23.33 -2.36
C THR A 113 -8.50 21.83 -2.12
N LEU A 114 -9.51 21.03 -2.50
CA LEU A 114 -9.41 19.56 -2.46
C LEU A 114 -8.25 19.05 -3.32
N GLY A 115 -8.01 19.70 -4.46
CA GLY A 115 -6.91 19.38 -5.36
C GLY A 115 -5.55 19.62 -4.74
N ASP A 116 -5.37 20.71 -3.98
CA ASP A 116 -4.12 20.99 -3.26
C ASP A 116 -3.78 19.86 -2.28
N ILE A 117 -4.78 19.41 -1.51
CA ILE A 117 -4.60 18.28 -0.58
C ILE A 117 -4.29 16.99 -1.33
N LEU A 118 -5.00 16.70 -2.42
CA LEU A 118 -4.77 15.50 -3.23
C LEU A 118 -3.38 15.47 -3.89
N ILE A 119 -2.84 16.62 -4.34
CA ILE A 119 -1.46 16.70 -4.81
C ILE A 119 -0.47 16.43 -3.69
N ILE A 120 -0.67 17.01 -2.51
CA ILE A 120 0.23 16.79 -1.37
C ILE A 120 0.27 15.30 -1.02
N VAL A 121 -0.88 14.64 -0.86
CA VAL A 121 -0.89 13.21 -0.52
C VAL A 121 -0.38 12.32 -1.66
N ALA A 122 -0.58 12.69 -2.92
CA ALA A 122 0.00 11.99 -4.06
C ALA A 122 1.54 12.08 -4.03
N GLN A 123 2.08 13.27 -3.75
CA GLN A 123 3.53 13.45 -3.58
C GLN A 123 4.07 12.76 -2.33
N MET A 124 3.28 12.64 -1.26
CA MET A 124 3.63 11.81 -0.10
C MET A 124 3.75 10.33 -0.48
N LEU A 125 2.80 9.80 -1.27
CA LEU A 125 2.82 8.41 -1.73
C LEU A 125 4.01 8.15 -2.68
N ILE A 126 4.28 9.07 -3.61
CA ILE A 126 5.44 8.96 -4.52
C ILE A 126 6.75 9.09 -3.73
N GLY A 127 6.82 10.05 -2.81
CA GLY A 127 7.99 10.30 -1.97
C GLY A 127 8.34 9.10 -1.10
N ILE A 128 7.35 8.41 -0.52
CA ILE A 128 7.63 7.20 0.26
C ILE A 128 8.17 6.07 -0.63
N TYR A 129 7.71 5.92 -1.88
CA TYR A 129 8.27 4.92 -2.79
C TYR A 129 9.71 5.21 -3.19
N ILE A 130 10.06 6.48 -3.44
CA ILE A 130 11.45 6.89 -3.65
C ILE A 130 12.28 6.58 -2.41
N PHE A 131 11.76 6.93 -1.23
CA PHE A 131 12.45 6.67 0.03
C PHE A 131 12.69 5.16 0.24
N GLU A 132 11.70 4.30 -0.01
CA GLU A 132 11.86 2.85 0.13
C GLU A 132 12.91 2.30 -0.83
N LEU A 133 12.94 2.76 -2.08
CA LEU A 133 13.92 2.35 -3.09
C LEU A 133 15.36 2.70 -2.69
N ILE A 134 15.57 3.86 -2.07
CA ILE A 134 16.90 4.33 -1.65
C ILE A 134 17.31 3.69 -0.31
N TYR A 135 16.37 3.57 0.63
CA TYR A 135 16.69 3.19 2.00
C TYR A 135 16.70 1.67 2.23
N ARG A 136 15.93 0.87 1.49
CA ARG A 136 15.97 -0.59 1.64
C ARG A 136 17.22 -1.19 1.01
N MET A 137 17.85 -2.13 1.72
CA MET A 137 19.03 -2.86 1.24
C MET A 137 18.70 -3.95 0.22
N LYS A 138 17.51 -4.55 0.30
CA LYS A 138 17.05 -5.59 -0.64
C LYS A 138 15.56 -5.38 -0.92
N LEU A 139 15.24 -5.31 -2.21
CA LEU A 139 13.89 -5.31 -2.75
C LEU A 139 13.82 -6.36 -3.85
N SER A 140 12.66 -7.01 -4.01
CA SER A 140 12.47 -7.91 -5.14
C SER A 140 12.39 -7.08 -6.44
N PRO A 141 12.84 -7.60 -7.60
CA PRO A 141 12.71 -6.89 -8.86
C PRO A 141 11.27 -6.46 -9.17
N ILE A 142 10.30 -7.29 -8.80
CA ILE A 142 8.86 -6.99 -8.98
C ILE A 142 8.44 -5.81 -8.11
N ALA A 143 8.89 -5.74 -6.85
CA ALA A 143 8.60 -4.59 -5.99
C ALA A 143 9.28 -3.31 -6.49
N VAL A 144 10.52 -3.42 -7.00
CA VAL A 144 11.22 -2.28 -7.63
C VAL A 144 10.42 -1.77 -8.82
N MET A 145 9.98 -2.66 -9.72
CA MET A 145 9.18 -2.29 -10.89
C MET A 145 7.84 -1.66 -10.50
N HIS A 146 7.17 -2.19 -9.46
CA HIS A 146 5.95 -1.60 -8.89
C HIS A 146 6.20 -0.17 -8.43
N HIS A 147 7.18 0.05 -7.55
CA HIS A 147 7.49 1.37 -7.00
C HIS A 147 7.91 2.37 -8.09
N VAL A 148 8.80 1.96 -9.00
CA VAL A 148 9.24 2.78 -10.13
C VAL A 148 8.05 3.13 -11.03
N GLY A 149 7.21 2.14 -11.35
CA GLY A 149 5.98 2.35 -12.10
C GLY A 149 5.05 3.38 -11.43
N THR A 150 4.82 3.25 -10.13
CA THR A 150 3.95 4.17 -9.38
C THR A 150 4.50 5.59 -9.39
N ILE A 151 5.82 5.74 -9.24
CA ILE A 151 6.50 7.05 -9.32
C ILE A 151 6.27 7.67 -10.70
N PHE A 152 6.52 6.94 -11.78
CA PHE A 152 6.37 7.47 -13.14
C PHE A 152 4.93 7.82 -13.47
N ILE A 153 3.97 6.95 -13.15
CA ILE A 153 2.54 7.18 -13.41
C ILE A 153 2.05 8.39 -12.61
N GLY A 154 2.37 8.45 -11.32
CA GLY A 154 1.95 9.56 -10.45
C GLY A 154 2.54 10.90 -10.89
N GLN A 155 3.84 10.96 -11.22
CA GLN A 155 4.46 12.18 -11.72
C GLN A 155 3.94 12.57 -13.11
N ALA A 156 3.70 11.60 -14.00
CA ALA A 156 3.13 11.86 -15.31
C ALA A 156 1.71 12.43 -15.23
N ALA A 157 0.86 11.87 -14.37
CA ALA A 157 -0.50 12.36 -14.16
C ALA A 157 -0.52 13.83 -13.70
N ILE A 158 0.37 14.19 -12.78
CA ILE A 158 0.55 15.58 -12.32
C ILE A 158 1.12 16.45 -13.45
N ALA A 159 2.16 16.00 -14.16
CA ALA A 159 2.78 16.78 -15.22
C ALA A 159 1.80 17.10 -16.37
N ILE A 160 0.98 16.12 -16.77
CA ILE A 160 -0.05 16.29 -17.79
C ILE A 160 -1.11 17.29 -17.30
N SER A 161 -1.45 17.29 -16.01
CA SER A 161 -2.41 18.24 -15.42
C SER A 161 -2.00 19.71 -15.52
N LEU A 162 -0.71 20.01 -15.75
CA LEU A 162 -0.21 21.38 -15.94
C LEU A 162 -0.61 21.99 -17.28
N ARG A 163 -1.13 21.20 -18.23
CA ARG A 163 -1.57 21.69 -19.55
C ARG A 163 -3.01 21.25 -19.88
N PRO A 164 -4.04 21.66 -19.09
CA PRO A 164 -5.42 21.18 -19.24
C PRO A 164 -6.02 21.46 -20.63
N LEU A 165 -5.66 22.60 -21.24
CA LEU A 165 -6.16 22.98 -22.58
C LEU A 165 -5.62 22.09 -23.70
N ARG A 166 -4.47 21.44 -23.49
CA ARG A 166 -3.87 20.50 -24.45
C ARG A 166 -4.32 19.06 -24.19
N GLU A 167 -4.68 18.75 -22.95
CA GLU A 167 -5.00 17.41 -22.46
C GLU A 167 -6.35 17.41 -21.71
N PRO A 168 -7.49 17.22 -22.40
CA PRO A 168 -8.83 17.26 -21.79
C PRO A 168 -9.09 16.09 -20.81
N ASP A 169 -8.23 15.06 -20.84
CA ASP A 169 -8.31 13.85 -20.02
C ASP A 169 -7.66 14.02 -18.64
N THR A 170 -6.95 15.13 -18.42
CA THR A 170 -6.19 15.43 -17.18
C THR A 170 -6.97 15.22 -15.90
N TYR A 171 -8.22 15.66 -15.87
CA TYR A 171 -9.09 15.47 -14.72
C TYR A 171 -9.33 13.99 -14.43
N VAL A 172 -9.62 13.21 -15.49
CA VAL A 172 -10.01 11.80 -15.39
C VAL A 172 -8.81 10.95 -15.00
N GLU A 173 -7.68 11.19 -15.65
CA GLU A 173 -6.42 10.50 -15.37
C GLU A 173 -5.98 10.69 -13.92
N PHE A 174 -6.05 11.93 -13.41
CA PHE A 174 -5.67 12.19 -12.02
C PHE A 174 -6.65 11.57 -11.02
N VAL A 175 -7.96 11.55 -11.30
CA VAL A 175 -8.93 10.81 -10.48
C VAL A 175 -8.62 9.31 -10.50
N LEU A 176 -8.34 8.72 -11.67
CA LEU A 176 -8.01 7.30 -11.78
C LEU A 176 -6.73 6.96 -11.00
N CYS A 177 -5.70 7.80 -11.12
CA CYS A 177 -4.46 7.67 -10.34
C CYS A 177 -4.73 7.80 -8.82
N THR A 178 -5.65 8.68 -8.41
CA THR A 178 -6.02 8.81 -7.00
C THR A 178 -6.76 7.57 -6.50
N VAL A 179 -7.62 6.98 -7.32
CA VAL A 179 -8.30 5.71 -7.00
C VAL A 179 -7.27 4.58 -6.86
N TRP A 180 -6.33 4.43 -7.80
CA TRP A 180 -5.23 3.48 -7.67
C TRP A 180 -4.41 3.71 -6.41
N GLY A 181 -3.98 4.95 -6.16
CA GLY A 181 -3.22 5.31 -4.96
C GLY A 181 -3.97 5.01 -3.66
N ALA A 182 -5.30 5.14 -3.65
CA ALA A 182 -6.12 4.78 -2.49
C ALA A 182 -6.12 3.26 -2.23
N PHE A 183 -6.34 2.45 -3.26
CA PHE A 183 -6.27 0.98 -3.14
C PHE A 183 -4.89 0.53 -2.68
N ASP A 184 -3.85 1.05 -3.32
CA ASP A 184 -2.46 0.80 -2.97
C ASP A 184 -2.15 1.17 -1.51
N ALA A 185 -2.54 2.37 -1.06
CA ALA A 185 -2.35 2.80 0.33
C ALA A 185 -3.09 1.92 1.35
N VAL A 186 -4.34 1.49 1.06
CA VAL A 186 -5.13 0.64 1.97
C VAL A 186 -4.58 -0.78 2.02
N PHE A 187 -4.37 -1.41 0.87
CA PHE A 187 -4.09 -2.85 0.80
C PHE A 187 -2.60 -3.16 0.98
N GLU A 188 -1.69 -2.22 0.66
CA GLU A 188 -0.27 -2.38 0.95
C GLU A 188 0.07 -2.10 2.43
N LEU A 189 -0.81 -1.42 3.18
CA LEU A 189 -0.64 -1.21 4.63
C LEU A 189 -0.57 -2.54 5.41
N PHE A 190 -1.41 -3.51 5.08
CA PHE A 190 -1.45 -4.80 5.74
C PHE A 190 -0.12 -5.58 5.64
N PRO A 191 0.50 -5.70 4.46
CA PRO A 191 1.87 -6.18 4.31
C PRO A 191 2.89 -5.53 5.25
N HIS A 192 2.87 -4.21 5.43
CA HIS A 192 3.80 -3.54 6.36
C HIS A 192 3.59 -4.01 7.80
N VAL A 193 2.33 -4.04 8.26
CA VAL A 193 1.97 -4.50 9.60
C VAL A 193 2.37 -5.97 9.80
N ALA A 194 2.10 -6.83 8.81
CA ALA A 194 2.43 -8.25 8.87
C ALA A 194 3.93 -8.51 9.02
N ILE A 195 4.77 -7.77 8.28
CA ILE A 195 6.23 -7.89 8.41
C ILE A 195 6.72 -7.34 9.74
N ILE A 196 6.15 -6.24 10.26
CA ILE A 196 6.48 -5.73 11.60
C ILE A 196 6.17 -6.80 12.66
N LEU A 197 4.97 -7.37 12.65
CA LEU A 197 4.56 -8.44 13.57
C LEU A 197 5.44 -9.69 13.46
N TYR A 198 5.86 -10.03 12.24
CA TYR A 198 6.81 -11.12 11.99
C TYR A 198 8.15 -10.92 12.68
N ARG A 199 8.64 -9.68 12.77
CA ARG A 199 9.89 -9.36 13.46
C ARG A 199 9.76 -9.28 14.97
N ILE A 200 8.59 -8.89 15.47
CA ILE A 200 8.34 -8.77 16.91
C ILE A 200 8.07 -10.14 17.55
N PHE A 201 7.38 -11.04 16.84
CA PHE A 201 6.95 -12.33 17.39
C PHE A 201 7.42 -13.54 16.57
N PRO A 202 8.74 -13.72 16.32
CA PRO A 202 9.27 -14.73 15.40
C PRO A 202 8.86 -16.18 15.75
N GLU A 203 8.74 -16.49 17.04
CA GLU A 203 8.43 -17.83 17.54
C GLU A 203 6.92 -18.11 17.66
N ARG A 204 6.06 -17.09 17.49
CA ARG A 204 4.60 -17.28 17.63
C ARG A 204 3.98 -17.79 16.32
N HIS A 205 4.40 -18.97 15.87
CA HIS A 205 3.98 -19.57 14.60
C HIS A 205 2.45 -19.63 14.39
N PRO A 206 1.61 -19.99 15.39
CA PRO A 206 0.16 -20.02 15.22
C PRO A 206 -0.44 -18.63 14.94
N PHE A 207 0.11 -17.59 15.56
CA PHE A 207 -0.29 -16.21 15.35
C PHE A 207 0.16 -15.71 13.98
N LEU A 208 1.45 -15.86 13.66
CA LEU A 208 2.02 -15.42 12.38
C LEU A 208 1.37 -16.11 11.18
N ARG A 209 1.00 -17.39 11.33
CA ARG A 209 0.22 -18.12 10.31
C ARG A 209 -1.10 -17.41 10.03
N LYS A 210 -1.86 -17.00 11.05
CA LYS A 210 -3.13 -16.26 10.85
C LYS A 210 -2.87 -14.90 10.20
N VAL A 211 -1.85 -14.16 10.67
CA VAL A 211 -1.47 -12.85 10.12
C VAL A 211 -1.17 -12.96 8.61
N PHE A 212 -0.30 -13.87 8.19
CA PHE A 212 0.05 -14.00 6.77
C PHE A 212 -1.11 -14.51 5.91
N LEU A 213 -1.98 -15.36 6.45
CA LEU A 213 -3.18 -15.80 5.73
C LEU A 213 -4.16 -14.63 5.53
N ILE A 214 -4.39 -13.83 6.58
CA ILE A 214 -5.22 -12.62 6.49
C ILE A 214 -4.62 -11.66 5.47
N SER A 215 -3.31 -11.35 5.58
CA SER A 215 -2.64 -10.46 4.62
C SER A 215 -2.76 -10.95 3.19
N CYS A 216 -2.55 -12.25 2.93
CA CYS A 216 -2.73 -12.84 1.60
C CYS A 216 -4.17 -12.68 1.09
N PHE A 217 -5.17 -12.93 1.94
CA PHE A 217 -6.57 -12.82 1.54
C PHE A 217 -6.95 -11.36 1.29
N THR A 218 -6.55 -10.44 2.15
CA THR A 218 -6.83 -9.01 2.00
C THR A 218 -6.18 -8.42 0.75
N THR A 219 -4.95 -8.83 0.39
CA THR A 219 -4.29 -8.33 -0.81
C THR A 219 -4.95 -8.85 -2.09
N VAL A 220 -5.38 -10.12 -2.12
CA VAL A 220 -6.15 -10.67 -3.25
C VAL A 220 -7.50 -9.98 -3.38
N LEU A 221 -8.23 -9.84 -2.27
CA LEU A 221 -9.54 -9.15 -2.27
C LEU A 221 -9.40 -7.68 -2.70
N GLY A 222 -8.34 -7.02 -2.24
CA GLY A 222 -7.98 -5.67 -2.65
C GLY A 222 -7.73 -5.57 -4.15
N THR A 223 -6.92 -6.47 -4.71
CA THR A 223 -6.63 -6.52 -6.15
C THR A 223 -7.92 -6.69 -6.97
N ILE A 224 -8.82 -7.59 -6.54
CA ILE A 224 -10.10 -7.83 -7.22
C ILE A 224 -10.99 -6.58 -7.16
N THR A 225 -11.11 -5.99 -5.98
CA THR A 225 -11.96 -4.80 -5.77
C THR A 225 -11.42 -3.60 -6.53
N GLU A 226 -10.09 -3.39 -6.50
CA GLU A 226 -9.39 -2.39 -7.29
C GLU A 226 -9.65 -2.60 -8.78
N THR A 227 -9.53 -3.83 -9.28
CA THR A 227 -9.79 -4.16 -10.69
C THR A 227 -11.21 -3.79 -11.08
N ILE A 228 -12.19 -4.19 -10.28
CA ILE A 228 -13.61 -3.91 -10.55
C ILE A 228 -13.85 -2.40 -10.58
N VAL A 229 -13.43 -1.67 -9.56
CA VAL A 229 -13.68 -0.21 -9.45
C VAL A 229 -12.94 0.55 -10.54
N THR A 230 -11.66 0.23 -10.78
CA THR A 230 -10.83 0.87 -11.80
C THR A 230 -11.41 0.62 -13.19
N MET A 231 -11.73 -0.63 -13.53
CA MET A 231 -12.25 -0.96 -14.87
C MET A 231 -13.66 -0.45 -15.08
N TRP A 232 -14.48 -0.40 -14.03
CA TRP A 232 -15.78 0.25 -14.08
C TRP A 232 -15.66 1.77 -14.34
N LEU A 233 -14.78 2.48 -13.62
CA LEU A 233 -14.51 3.90 -13.85
C LEU A 233 -13.95 4.14 -15.25
N PHE A 234 -12.98 3.32 -15.66
CA PHE A 234 -12.35 3.41 -16.97
C PHE A 234 -13.37 3.22 -18.11
N ALA A 235 -14.21 2.19 -18.02
CA ALA A 235 -15.26 1.91 -19.00
C ALA A 235 -16.35 2.99 -19.01
N SER A 236 -16.73 3.51 -17.85
CA SER A 236 -17.73 4.58 -17.75
C SER A 236 -17.27 5.92 -18.35
N MET A 237 -15.96 6.07 -18.54
CA MET A 237 -15.31 7.24 -19.14
C MET A 237 -14.76 6.94 -20.54
N TRP A 238 -15.13 5.79 -21.14
CA TRP A 238 -14.56 5.28 -22.40
C TRP A 238 -14.50 6.31 -23.53
N ASP A 239 -15.57 7.08 -23.73
CA ASP A 239 -15.67 8.03 -24.84
C ASP A 239 -14.77 9.25 -24.67
N ARG A 240 -14.33 9.54 -23.44
CA ARG A 240 -13.44 10.66 -23.14
C ARG A 240 -11.98 10.34 -23.39
N TRP A 241 -11.57 9.10 -23.14
CA TRP A 241 -10.16 8.73 -23.24
C TRP A 241 -9.60 8.86 -24.66
N ARG A 242 -8.44 9.50 -24.78
CA ARG A 242 -7.58 9.35 -25.97
C ARG A 242 -7.15 7.90 -26.17
N LEU A 243 -6.91 7.54 -27.42
CA LEU A 243 -6.49 6.19 -27.81
C LEU A 243 -5.23 5.73 -27.06
N ALA A 244 -4.28 6.63 -26.81
CA ALA A 244 -3.08 6.30 -26.04
C ALA A 244 -3.41 5.78 -24.63
N PHE A 245 -4.28 6.47 -23.89
CA PHE A 245 -4.72 6.03 -22.55
C PHE A 245 -5.64 4.80 -22.62
N LYS A 246 -6.41 4.62 -23.70
CA LYS A 246 -7.18 3.38 -23.92
C LYS A 246 -6.30 2.13 -23.98
N ILE A 247 -5.05 2.27 -24.40
CA ILE A 247 -4.08 1.16 -24.52
C ILE A 247 -3.20 1.10 -23.27
N VAL A 248 -2.62 2.22 -22.86
CA VAL A 248 -1.63 2.27 -21.76
C VAL A 248 -2.28 1.91 -20.44
N THR A 249 -3.46 2.45 -20.12
CA THR A 249 -4.11 2.26 -18.82
C THR A 249 -4.43 0.78 -18.52
N PRO A 250 -5.04 -0.02 -19.43
CA PRO A 250 -5.22 -1.45 -19.20
C PRO A 250 -3.92 -2.25 -19.09
N VAL A 251 -2.90 -1.92 -19.91
CA VAL A 251 -1.60 -2.60 -19.85
C VAL A 251 -0.92 -2.37 -18.51
N LEU A 252 -0.91 -1.12 -18.02
CA LEU A 252 -0.39 -0.78 -16.70
C LEU A 252 -1.19 -1.50 -15.62
N HIS A 253 -2.52 -1.53 -15.71
CA HIS A 253 -3.34 -2.23 -14.73
C HIS A 253 -2.98 -3.72 -14.63
N VAL A 254 -2.82 -4.41 -15.75
CA VAL A 254 -2.42 -5.83 -15.77
C VAL A 254 -1.05 -6.02 -15.10
N ALA A 255 -0.09 -5.13 -15.39
CA ALA A 255 1.25 -5.20 -14.79
C ALA A 255 1.21 -5.00 -13.26
N PHE A 256 0.42 -4.04 -12.78
CA PHE A 256 0.25 -3.75 -11.35
C PHE A 256 -0.49 -4.88 -10.63
N SER A 257 -1.58 -5.38 -11.19
CA SER A 257 -2.30 -6.53 -10.65
C SER A 257 -1.41 -7.76 -10.57
N ALA A 258 -0.54 -7.99 -11.56
CA ALA A 258 0.44 -9.08 -11.50
C ALA A 258 1.44 -8.89 -10.34
N ALA A 259 1.91 -7.66 -10.09
CA ALA A 259 2.80 -7.36 -8.96
C ALA A 259 2.10 -7.58 -7.61
N GLN A 260 0.84 -7.16 -7.46
CA GLN A 260 0.04 -7.38 -6.25
C GLN A 260 -0.27 -8.88 -6.01
N ILE A 261 -0.58 -9.63 -7.06
CA ILE A 261 -0.75 -11.09 -7.01
C ILE A 261 0.55 -11.76 -6.57
N HIS A 262 1.71 -11.33 -7.12
CA HIS A 262 3.00 -11.83 -6.67
C HIS A 262 3.22 -11.57 -5.16
N GLY A 263 2.88 -10.38 -4.66
CA GLY A 263 2.89 -10.09 -3.23
C GLY A 263 2.03 -11.06 -2.41
N SER A 264 0.82 -11.37 -2.89
CA SER A 264 -0.08 -12.33 -2.27
C SER A 264 0.52 -13.75 -2.23
N VAL A 265 1.19 -14.18 -3.31
CA VAL A 265 1.90 -15.47 -3.37
C VAL A 265 3.03 -15.53 -2.35
N VAL A 266 3.76 -14.44 -2.12
CA VAL A 266 4.80 -14.37 -1.07
C VAL A 266 4.19 -14.60 0.32
N PHE A 267 3.08 -13.93 0.64
CA PHE A 267 2.39 -14.15 1.93
C PHE A 267 1.85 -15.56 2.09
N TRP A 268 1.31 -16.15 1.02
CA TRP A 268 0.91 -17.56 1.02
C TRP A 268 2.08 -18.52 1.32
N ARG A 269 3.25 -18.26 0.73
CA ARG A 269 4.48 -19.03 1.03
C ARG A 269 4.91 -18.85 2.49
N MET A 270 4.84 -17.63 3.02
CA MET A 270 5.14 -17.37 4.43
C MET A 270 4.15 -18.08 5.36
N TYR A 271 2.86 -18.06 5.05
CA TYR A 271 1.83 -18.84 5.75
C TYR A 271 2.15 -20.34 5.79
N ARG A 272 2.48 -20.94 4.63
CA ARG A 272 2.86 -22.35 4.53
C ARG A 272 4.11 -22.66 5.35
N ARG A 273 5.10 -21.76 5.35
CA ARG A 273 6.32 -21.89 6.17
C ARG A 273 6.00 -21.89 7.66
N GLN A 274 5.18 -20.96 8.14
CA GLN A 274 4.77 -20.94 9.55
C GLN A 274 3.97 -22.19 9.95
N ARG A 275 3.14 -22.73 9.04
CA ARG A 275 2.44 -24.01 9.26
C ARG A 275 3.42 -25.19 9.40
N ARG A 276 4.53 -25.17 8.67
CA ARG A 276 5.57 -26.19 8.76
C ARG A 276 6.30 -26.11 10.12
N PHE A 277 6.75 -24.93 10.52
CA PHE A 277 7.41 -24.74 11.81
C PHE A 277 6.53 -25.14 13.00
N GLN A 278 5.24 -24.81 12.93
CA GLN A 278 4.29 -25.28 13.95
C GLN A 278 4.22 -26.81 14.03
N ARG A 279 4.20 -27.52 12.89
CA ARG A 279 4.16 -28.98 12.89
C ARG A 279 5.43 -29.60 13.45
N GLU A 280 6.59 -29.02 13.14
CA GLU A 280 7.88 -29.47 13.66
C GLU A 280 7.92 -29.30 15.19
N ALA A 281 7.51 -28.13 15.70
CA ALA A 281 7.39 -27.88 17.14
C ALA A 281 6.36 -28.79 17.85
N ASP A 282 5.21 -29.05 17.22
CA ASP A 282 4.18 -29.95 17.76
C ASP A 282 4.67 -31.42 17.81
N SER A 283 5.53 -31.83 16.86
CA SER A 283 6.15 -33.17 16.87
C SER A 283 7.21 -33.30 17.96
N GLU A 284 8.12 -32.32 18.08
CA GLU A 284 9.14 -32.30 19.14
C GLU A 284 8.53 -32.31 20.56
N ALA A 285 7.42 -31.59 20.75
CA ALA A 285 6.67 -31.60 22.00
C ALA A 285 6.05 -32.99 22.32
N LYS A 286 5.64 -33.73 21.30
CA LYS A 286 5.12 -35.10 21.48
C LYS A 286 6.23 -36.09 21.79
N ASP A 287 7.36 -36.02 21.09
CA ASP A 287 8.48 -36.93 21.31
C ASP A 287 9.10 -36.75 22.70
N SER A 288 9.22 -35.50 23.17
CA SER A 288 9.66 -35.20 24.54
C SER A 288 8.69 -35.72 25.61
N PHE A 289 7.37 -35.62 25.38
CA PHE A 289 6.36 -36.17 26.29
C PHE A 289 6.42 -37.71 26.35
N VAL A 290 6.53 -38.38 25.21
CA VAL A 290 6.67 -39.85 25.15
C VAL A 290 7.97 -40.32 25.80
N GLY A 291 9.09 -39.60 25.62
CA GLY A 291 10.36 -39.86 26.28
C GLY A 291 10.30 -39.71 27.81
N ALA A 292 9.52 -38.74 28.31
CA ALA A 292 9.31 -38.56 29.74
C ALA A 292 8.46 -39.71 30.34
N GLU A 293 7.37 -40.12 29.68
CA GLU A 293 6.54 -41.24 30.13
C GLU A 293 7.29 -42.58 30.11
N SER A 294 8.10 -42.84 29.07
CA SER A 294 8.90 -44.07 28.98
C SER A 294 9.98 -44.12 30.08
N SER A 295 10.63 -42.99 30.38
CA SER A 295 11.59 -42.87 31.48
C SER A 295 10.93 -43.10 32.85
N VAL A 296 9.73 -42.56 33.07
CA VAL A 296 8.97 -42.76 34.32
C VAL A 296 8.53 -44.22 34.48
N ARG A 297 8.11 -44.90 33.40
CA ARG A 297 7.79 -46.33 33.45
C ARG A 297 9.01 -47.19 33.73
N HIS A 298 10.17 -46.87 33.14
CA HIS A 298 11.40 -47.61 33.38
C HIS A 298 11.92 -47.44 34.82
N TYR A 299 11.76 -46.25 35.41
CA TYR A 299 12.13 -46.01 36.81
C TYR A 299 11.22 -46.79 37.77
N ARG A 300 9.91 -46.88 37.48
CA ARG A 300 8.96 -47.68 38.28
C ARG A 300 9.18 -49.18 38.18
N SER A 301 9.63 -49.70 37.03
CA SER A 301 9.92 -51.13 36.88
C SER A 301 11.16 -51.56 37.67
N ASN A 302 12.16 -50.68 37.79
CA ASN A 302 13.39 -50.96 38.53
C ASN A 302 13.27 -50.75 40.04
N SER A 303 12.22 -50.09 40.52
CA SER A 303 11.98 -49.89 41.97
C SER A 303 11.11 -50.99 42.60
N GLN A 304 10.68 -51.99 41.85
CA GLN A 304 9.84 -53.11 42.32
C GLN A 304 10.55 -54.46 42.34
N SER A 305 11.86 -54.50 42.07
CA SER A 305 12.75 -55.66 42.20
C SER A 305 13.68 -55.48 43.39
#